data_AF-A0A1I1WID0-F1
#
_entry.id   AF-A0A1I1WID0-F1
#
_cell.length_a   1.000
_cell.length_b   1.000
_cell.length_c   1.000
_cell.angle_alpha   90.00
_cell.angle_beta   90.00
_cell.angle_gamma   90.00
#
_symmetry.space_group_name_H-M   'P 1'
#
loop_
_entity.id
_entity.type
_entity.pdbx_description
1 polymer ?
#
loop_
_entity_poly.entity_id
_entity_poly.type
_entity_poly.pdbx_seq_one_letter_code
_entity_poly.pdbx_strand_id
1 'polypeptide(L)'
;MMLRRLSLAGVLALSVTTSLFVGCDPPANHDGPADAAGDDDLLFRTTYGSGSGANPPVYGNTSALGEHAFNELDLTHAPHDGHVFQHVHLWDRARSAYAPDPLDAVWVDGAGEIHGSLGATQYSGGDFIRSRWTIDVLTPTGTLTRELYIHAHQYHPTEDYHGYTFSFPDDPAYGAHAVDPGRVRDLGATAGACTVAEDGSIEAIVLAGHHVDPVTSVVSARSDTMLIACLSGAMGKALKWGYRPQALGASAYQAAIRMVRADYCGDGVSWTEPGQAIDIKDEWPVHDWSNPAQFTETEAIWGPNGALCLGTPRLQDEFDYADITCPGGARPACSPGDTLATYQPAAMIWTRIRPN
;
A
#
# COMPACT_ATOMS: atom_id res chain seq x y z
N MET A 1 22.28 -40.74 -53.28
CA MET A 1 21.07 -39.98 -52.88
C MET A 1 21.28 -39.54 -51.44
N MET A 2 21.02 -38.27 -51.13
CA MET A 2 21.23 -37.55 -49.85
C MET A 2 22.65 -36.98 -49.56
N LEU A 3 22.87 -35.77 -50.10
CA LEU A 3 23.60 -34.68 -49.44
C LEU A 3 22.74 -34.07 -48.32
N ARG A 4 23.38 -33.48 -47.28
CA ARG A 4 23.03 -32.30 -46.45
C ARG A 4 23.61 -32.50 -45.03
N ARG A 5 24.10 -31.53 -44.27
CA ARG A 5 24.34 -30.07 -44.37
C ARG A 5 25.23 -29.74 -43.16
N LEU A 6 26.29 -28.93 -43.34
CA LEU A 6 26.92 -28.20 -42.24
C LEU A 6 25.90 -27.18 -41.71
N SER A 7 25.77 -27.07 -40.39
CA SER A 7 25.07 -25.97 -39.73
C SER A 7 26.02 -25.30 -38.73
N LEU A 8 26.34 -24.05 -39.05
CA LEU A 8 27.03 -23.07 -38.24
C LEU A 8 25.95 -22.10 -37.74
N ALA A 9 25.72 -22.02 -36.44
CA ALA A 9 24.94 -21.00 -35.76
C ALA A 9 25.26 -21.17 -34.27
N GLY A 10 25.64 -20.19 -33.47
CA GLY A 10 25.55 -18.74 -33.56
C GLY A 10 25.46 -18.33 -32.08
N VAL A 11 26.54 -17.78 -31.53
CA VAL A 11 26.61 -17.39 -30.12
C VAL A 11 25.68 -16.20 -29.92
N LEU A 12 24.53 -16.41 -29.27
CA LEU A 12 23.66 -15.34 -28.83
C LEU A 12 24.24 -14.77 -27.52
N ALA A 13 24.78 -13.56 -27.59
CA ALA A 13 25.16 -12.78 -26.42
C ALA A 13 23.87 -12.32 -25.71
N LEU A 14 23.65 -12.84 -24.50
CA LEU A 14 22.56 -12.42 -23.62
C LEU A 14 22.94 -11.03 -23.07
N SER A 15 22.26 -9.99 -23.55
CA SER A 15 22.35 -8.64 -22.98
C SER A 15 21.41 -8.58 -21.79
N VAL A 16 21.98 -8.59 -20.58
CA VAL A 16 21.26 -8.30 -19.35
C VAL A 16 21.16 -6.77 -19.26
N THR A 17 20.01 -6.22 -19.59
CA THR A 17 19.65 -4.85 -19.23
C THR A 17 19.26 -4.83 -17.77
N THR A 18 20.15 -4.34 -16.92
CA THR A 18 19.87 -3.97 -15.53
C THR A 18 18.98 -2.72 -15.53
N SER A 19 17.72 -2.87 -15.14
CA SER A 19 16.85 -1.72 -14.86
C SER A 19 17.32 -1.04 -13.59
N LEU A 20 17.80 0.20 -13.71
CA LEU A 20 18.10 1.09 -12.59
C LEU A 20 16.79 1.68 -12.09
N PHE A 21 16.32 1.25 -10.92
CA PHE A 21 15.26 1.96 -10.21
C PHE A 21 15.89 3.08 -9.39
N VAL A 22 15.69 4.31 -9.85
CA VAL A 22 15.86 5.53 -9.06
C VAL A 22 14.45 5.98 -8.72
N GLY A 23 14.09 5.98 -7.43
CA GLY A 23 12.88 6.65 -6.96
C GLY A 23 13.13 8.16 -6.96
N CYS A 24 12.84 8.83 -8.07
CA CYS A 24 12.89 10.29 -8.17
C CYS A 24 11.58 10.87 -8.73
N ASP A 25 11.06 11.82 -7.99
CA ASP A 25 9.96 12.76 -8.24
C ASP A 25 10.32 13.80 -9.34
N PRO A 26 9.42 14.16 -10.28
CA PRO A 26 9.54 15.36 -11.11
C PRO A 26 8.88 16.60 -10.46
N PRO A 27 9.48 17.80 -10.59
CA PRO A 27 9.04 18.98 -9.86
C PRO A 27 7.60 19.42 -10.23
N ALA A 28 6.79 19.66 -9.20
CA ALA A 28 5.48 20.27 -9.34
C ALA A 28 5.60 21.77 -9.70
N ASN A 29 5.00 22.16 -10.82
CA ASN A 29 4.78 23.56 -11.15
C ASN A 29 3.65 24.11 -10.27
N HIS A 30 3.98 25.02 -9.35
CA HIS A 30 3.02 25.83 -8.63
C HIS A 30 2.58 27.03 -9.48
N ASP A 31 1.31 27.07 -9.87
CA ASP A 31 0.59 28.31 -10.21
C ASP A 31 -0.94 28.08 -10.04
N GLY A 32 -1.56 28.70 -9.04
CA GLY A 32 -3.02 28.75 -8.87
C GLY A 32 -3.48 29.19 -7.46
N PRO A 33 -4.47 30.12 -7.32
CA PRO A 33 -4.50 31.07 -6.23
C PRO A 33 -5.23 30.59 -4.96
N ALA A 34 -4.83 31.22 -3.85
CA ALA A 34 -5.46 31.15 -2.54
C ALA A 34 -6.89 31.70 -2.58
N ASP A 35 -7.84 30.92 -2.05
CA ASP A 35 -9.07 31.45 -1.46
C ASP A 35 -9.32 30.74 -0.14
N ALA A 36 -9.35 31.54 0.92
CA ALA A 36 -9.75 31.14 2.25
C ALA A 36 -11.28 31.04 2.30
N ALA A 37 -11.79 29.88 2.71
CA ALA A 37 -13.12 29.76 3.29
C ALA A 37 -13.01 28.75 4.43
N GLY A 38 -13.13 29.29 5.65
CA GLY A 38 -13.39 28.46 6.81
C GLY A 38 -14.82 27.97 6.77
N ASP A 39 -14.99 26.69 7.07
CA ASP A 39 -16.05 26.21 7.94
C ASP A 39 -15.58 24.88 8.55
N ASP A 40 -16.01 24.64 9.77
CA ASP A 40 -15.61 23.53 10.63
C ASP A 40 -15.79 22.16 9.94
N ASP A 41 -14.70 21.53 9.55
CA ASP A 41 -14.68 20.11 9.19
C ASP A 41 -13.81 19.34 10.17
N LEU A 42 -14.45 18.37 10.82
CA LEU A 42 -13.87 17.30 11.62
C LEU A 42 -12.97 16.43 10.74
N LEU A 43 -11.82 16.96 10.34
CA LEU A 43 -10.76 16.16 9.77
C LEU A 43 -10.25 15.25 10.89
N PHE A 44 -10.46 13.95 10.69
CA PHE A 44 -9.96 12.86 11.51
C PHE A 44 -8.44 12.95 11.64
N ARG A 45 -7.98 13.80 12.56
CA ARG A 45 -6.78 13.60 13.34
C ARG A 45 -7.00 12.33 14.14
N THR A 46 -6.38 11.23 13.75
CA THR A 46 -6.04 10.20 14.74
C THR A 46 -4.97 10.80 15.67
N THR A 47 -5.45 11.40 16.77
CA THR A 47 -4.73 11.93 17.96
C THR A 47 -3.59 11.01 18.41
N TYR A 48 -2.33 11.45 18.60
CA TYR A 48 -1.84 12.39 19.63
C TYR A 48 -0.40 12.88 19.32
N GLY A 49 -0.13 14.18 19.47
CA GLY A 49 1.23 14.76 19.56
C GLY A 49 1.60 15.70 18.41
N SER A 50 2.15 16.87 18.73
CA SER A 50 2.22 18.05 17.85
C SER A 50 3.21 17.95 16.68
N GLY A 51 2.69 18.08 15.46
CA GLY A 51 3.42 18.60 14.31
C GLY A 51 2.51 19.60 13.60
N SER A 52 2.82 20.89 13.74
CA SER A 52 2.11 21.98 13.08
C SER A 52 2.60 22.10 11.64
N GLY A 53 1.96 21.40 10.72
CA GLY A 53 2.22 21.50 9.28
C GLY A 53 0.96 21.08 8.51
N ALA A 54 0.61 21.81 7.46
CA ALA A 54 -0.68 21.74 6.77
C ALA A 54 -0.86 20.54 5.82
N ASN A 55 -0.07 19.46 5.97
CA ASN A 55 -0.01 18.36 5.02
C ASN A 55 -0.62 17.07 5.59
N PRO A 56 -1.37 16.29 4.78
CA PRO A 56 -2.02 15.07 5.24
C PRO A 56 -0.99 13.96 5.53
N PRO A 57 -1.14 13.19 6.63
CA PRO A 57 -0.19 12.15 7.01
C PRO A 57 -0.15 11.00 6.01
N VAL A 58 0.95 10.23 5.98
CA VAL A 58 0.98 8.96 5.23
C VAL A 58 0.12 7.92 5.92
N TYR A 59 -1.04 7.66 5.32
CA TYR A 59 -2.02 6.68 5.80
C TYR A 59 -1.47 5.24 5.75
N GLY A 60 -1.85 4.45 6.75
CA GLY A 60 -1.55 3.01 6.78
C GLY A 60 -2.20 2.28 5.59
N ASN A 61 -3.49 2.53 5.38
CA ASN A 61 -4.30 2.00 4.28
C ASN A 61 -5.22 3.10 3.73
N THR A 62 -5.61 3.03 2.45
CA THR A 62 -6.46 4.05 1.80
C THR A 62 -7.67 3.48 1.05
N SER A 63 -8.04 2.22 1.30
CA SER A 63 -9.26 1.65 0.73
C SER A 63 -10.53 2.08 1.49
N ALA A 64 -11.52 2.56 0.74
CA ALA A 64 -12.83 2.92 1.27
C ALA A 64 -13.97 2.66 0.27
N LEU A 65 -15.18 2.52 0.78
CA LEU A 65 -16.44 2.53 0.03
C LEU A 65 -17.17 3.84 0.32
N GLY A 66 -16.78 4.90 -0.40
CA GLY A 66 -17.21 6.26 -0.06
C GLY A 66 -16.77 6.63 1.37
N GLU A 67 -17.70 6.98 2.24
CA GLU A 67 -17.43 7.42 3.61
C GLU A 67 -17.06 6.28 4.58
N HIS A 68 -17.15 5.03 4.12
CA HIS A 68 -16.87 3.84 4.93
C HIS A 68 -15.49 3.27 4.60
N ALA A 69 -14.48 3.64 5.40
CA ALA A 69 -13.18 2.96 5.39
C ALA A 69 -13.30 1.55 6.00
N PHE A 70 -12.53 0.60 5.47
CA PHE A 70 -12.42 -0.74 6.03
C PHE A 70 -10.96 -1.21 5.93
N ASN A 71 -10.53 -2.01 6.89
CA ASN A 71 -9.15 -2.49 6.93
C ASN A 71 -8.96 -3.68 6.00
N GLU A 72 -9.72 -4.75 6.24
CA GLU A 72 -9.71 -5.95 5.40
C GLU A 72 -11.12 -6.55 5.33
N LEU A 73 -11.41 -7.29 4.26
CA LEU A 73 -12.65 -8.05 4.13
C LEU A 73 -12.47 -9.45 4.72
N ASP A 74 -13.44 -9.90 5.52
CA ASP A 74 -13.53 -11.28 5.99
C ASP A 74 -14.22 -12.16 4.93
N LEU A 75 -13.47 -13.08 4.32
CA LEU A 75 -13.94 -13.93 3.22
C LEU A 75 -14.83 -15.11 3.70
N THR A 76 -15.03 -15.27 5.01
CA THR A 76 -15.93 -16.29 5.57
C THR A 76 -17.36 -15.80 5.76
N HIS A 77 -17.62 -14.54 5.39
CA HIS A 77 -18.89 -13.82 5.59
C HIS A 77 -19.20 -13.54 7.07
N ALA A 78 -18.18 -13.59 7.94
CA ALA A 78 -18.31 -13.17 9.32
C ALA A 78 -18.28 -11.63 9.42
N PRO A 79 -19.02 -11.02 10.37
CA PRO A 79 -18.86 -9.61 10.69
C PRO A 79 -17.44 -9.28 11.13
N HIS A 80 -16.86 -8.26 10.52
CA HIS A 80 -15.51 -7.79 10.80
C HIS A 80 -15.41 -6.28 10.56
N ASP A 81 -14.77 -5.53 11.46
CA ASP A 81 -14.57 -4.07 11.34
C ASP A 81 -15.79 -3.29 10.83
N GLY A 82 -16.97 -3.60 11.39
CA GLY A 82 -18.22 -2.92 11.06
C GLY A 82 -18.78 -3.25 9.68
N HIS A 83 -18.32 -4.32 9.02
CA HIS A 83 -18.85 -4.75 7.73
C HIS A 83 -18.96 -6.28 7.62
N VAL A 84 -19.72 -6.76 6.64
CA VAL A 84 -19.88 -8.17 6.30
C VAL A 84 -19.73 -8.31 4.79
N PHE A 85 -18.74 -9.08 4.34
CA PHE A 85 -18.62 -9.43 2.93
C PHE A 85 -19.66 -10.51 2.57
N GLN A 86 -20.44 -10.28 1.51
CA GLN A 86 -21.59 -11.11 1.19
C GLN A 86 -21.32 -12.07 0.02
N HIS A 87 -21.06 -11.53 -1.17
CA HIS A 87 -20.91 -12.35 -2.36
C HIS A 87 -20.27 -11.58 -3.52
N VAL A 88 -19.76 -12.33 -4.50
CA VAL A 88 -19.18 -11.81 -5.74
C VAL A 88 -19.92 -12.36 -6.94
N HIS A 89 -20.41 -11.48 -7.79
CA HIS A 89 -20.92 -11.84 -9.11
C HIS A 89 -19.90 -11.45 -10.18
N LEU A 90 -19.55 -12.41 -11.04
CA LEU A 90 -18.70 -12.13 -12.21
C LEU A 90 -19.51 -11.47 -13.34
N TRP A 91 -18.83 -10.67 -14.16
CA TRP A 91 -19.43 -10.06 -15.34
C TRP A 91 -19.40 -11.01 -16.55
N ASP A 92 -20.56 -11.39 -17.06
CA ASP A 92 -20.68 -12.16 -18.29
C ASP A 92 -20.64 -11.19 -19.50
N ARG A 93 -19.50 -11.17 -20.19
CA ARG A 93 -19.30 -10.34 -21.38
C ARG A 93 -20.22 -10.72 -22.54
N ALA A 94 -20.58 -12.00 -22.68
CA ALA A 94 -21.44 -12.46 -23.76
C ALA A 94 -22.90 -12.00 -23.55
N ARG A 95 -23.36 -11.95 -22.30
CA ARG A 95 -24.70 -11.47 -21.95
C ARG A 95 -24.76 -9.97 -21.68
N SER A 96 -23.61 -9.31 -21.53
CA SER A 96 -23.52 -7.93 -21.03
C SER A 96 -24.32 -7.75 -19.73
N ALA A 97 -24.18 -8.71 -18.82
CA ALA A 97 -24.87 -8.75 -17.54
C ALA A 97 -24.02 -9.49 -16.50
N TYR A 98 -24.33 -9.31 -15.22
CA TYR A 98 -23.74 -10.13 -14.17
C TYR A 98 -24.23 -11.59 -14.28
N ALA A 99 -23.36 -12.54 -13.92
CA ALA A 99 -23.75 -13.93 -13.73
C ALA A 99 -24.91 -14.01 -12.73
N PRO A 100 -25.89 -14.89 -12.94
CA PRO A 100 -27.05 -14.99 -12.06
C PRO A 100 -26.70 -15.55 -10.68
N ASP A 101 -25.73 -16.45 -10.62
CA ASP A 101 -25.26 -17.08 -9.39
C ASP A 101 -23.96 -16.40 -8.94
N PRO A 102 -23.80 -16.11 -7.63
CA PRO A 102 -22.53 -15.64 -7.09
C PRO A 102 -21.50 -16.77 -7.03
N LEU A 103 -20.23 -16.41 -6.89
CA LEU A 103 -19.17 -17.38 -6.60
C LEU A 103 -19.43 -18.12 -5.28
N ASP A 104 -19.11 -19.42 -5.26
CA ASP A 104 -19.21 -20.27 -4.07
C ASP A 104 -18.11 -19.95 -3.05
N ALA A 105 -16.93 -19.55 -3.54
CA ALA A 105 -15.78 -19.16 -2.72
C ALA A 105 -14.91 -18.13 -3.45
N VAL A 106 -14.23 -17.32 -2.65
CA VAL A 106 -13.21 -16.35 -3.08
C VAL A 106 -12.03 -16.47 -2.13
N TRP A 107 -10.81 -16.47 -2.67
CA TRP A 107 -9.58 -16.47 -1.88
C TRP A 107 -8.48 -15.71 -2.61
N VAL A 108 -7.38 -15.45 -1.92
CA VAL A 108 -6.22 -14.73 -2.45
C VAL A 108 -4.97 -15.56 -2.20
N ASP A 109 -4.10 -15.68 -3.19
CA ASP A 109 -2.84 -16.41 -3.05
C ASP A 109 -1.69 -15.53 -2.52
N GLY A 110 -0.49 -16.11 -2.40
CA GLY A 110 0.69 -15.41 -1.90
C GLY A 110 1.25 -14.31 -2.81
N ALA A 111 0.89 -14.32 -4.11
CA ALA A 111 1.25 -13.27 -5.06
C ALA A 111 0.24 -12.11 -5.07
N GLY A 112 -0.88 -12.28 -4.34
CA GLY A 112 -1.98 -11.34 -4.31
C GLY A 112 -2.98 -11.54 -5.46
N GLU A 113 -2.93 -12.67 -6.18
CA GLU A 113 -3.94 -12.97 -7.19
C GLU A 113 -5.25 -13.37 -6.48
N ILE A 114 -6.35 -12.73 -6.87
CA ILE A 114 -7.70 -13.09 -6.46
C ILE A 114 -8.14 -14.30 -7.29
N HIS A 115 -8.66 -15.31 -6.60
CA HIS A 115 -9.22 -16.53 -7.16
C HIS A 115 -10.66 -16.73 -6.68
N GLY A 116 -11.44 -17.50 -7.43
CA GLY A 116 -12.78 -17.89 -7.02
C GLY A 116 -13.32 -19.11 -7.75
N SER A 117 -14.40 -19.67 -7.22
CA SER A 117 -15.03 -20.88 -7.77
C SER A 117 -16.52 -20.74 -7.94
N LEU A 118 -17.05 -21.36 -9.00
CA LEU A 118 -18.49 -21.60 -9.20
C LEU A 118 -18.69 -23.04 -9.69
N GLY A 119 -19.17 -23.89 -8.80
CA GLY A 119 -19.17 -25.34 -8.96
C GLY A 119 -17.75 -25.86 -9.23
N ALA A 120 -17.56 -26.49 -10.38
CA ALA A 120 -16.26 -27.01 -10.80
C ALA A 120 -15.39 -25.99 -11.56
N THR A 121 -15.95 -24.82 -11.90
CA THR A 121 -15.23 -23.78 -12.65
C THR A 121 -14.40 -22.93 -11.69
N GLN A 122 -13.19 -22.58 -12.11
CA GLN A 122 -12.26 -21.73 -11.37
C GLN A 122 -12.02 -20.46 -12.17
N TYR A 123 -11.81 -19.35 -11.46
CA TYR A 123 -11.57 -18.02 -12.02
C TYR A 123 -10.40 -17.39 -11.30
N SER A 124 -9.59 -16.59 -11.99
CA SER A 124 -8.50 -15.85 -11.36
C SER A 124 -8.24 -14.51 -12.01
N GLY A 125 -7.59 -13.60 -11.28
CA GLY A 125 -6.99 -12.40 -11.84
C GLY A 125 -7.95 -11.58 -12.71
N GLY A 126 -7.71 -11.58 -14.02
CA GLY A 126 -8.46 -10.81 -15.00
C GLY A 126 -9.93 -11.24 -15.18
N ASP A 127 -10.31 -12.44 -14.75
CA ASP A 127 -11.71 -12.91 -14.76
C ASP A 127 -12.60 -12.05 -13.85
N PHE A 128 -12.01 -11.42 -12.83
CA PHE A 128 -12.70 -10.53 -11.91
C PHE A 128 -12.91 -9.12 -12.45
N ILE A 129 -12.41 -8.77 -13.64
CA ILE A 129 -12.66 -7.46 -14.24
C ILE A 129 -14.17 -7.26 -14.44
N ARG A 130 -14.70 -6.16 -13.92
CA ARG A 130 -16.12 -5.80 -13.77
C ARG A 130 -16.92 -6.69 -12.83
N SER A 131 -16.29 -7.54 -12.02
CA SER A 131 -17.00 -8.24 -10.96
C SER A 131 -17.62 -7.25 -9.98
N ARG A 132 -18.74 -7.65 -9.39
CA ARG A 132 -19.45 -6.89 -8.37
C ARG A 132 -19.41 -7.64 -7.04
N TRP A 133 -18.92 -6.95 -6.03
CA TRP A 133 -18.72 -7.43 -4.68
C TRP A 133 -19.71 -6.71 -3.78
N THR A 134 -20.54 -7.46 -3.07
CA THR A 134 -21.54 -6.91 -2.17
C THR A 134 -21.03 -6.96 -0.75
N ILE A 135 -21.08 -5.81 -0.06
CA ILE A 135 -20.58 -5.63 1.29
C ILE A 135 -21.65 -4.91 2.09
N ASP A 136 -22.03 -5.49 3.22
CA ASP A 136 -22.96 -4.88 4.16
C ASP A 136 -22.19 -4.08 5.21
N VAL A 137 -22.41 -2.77 5.27
CA VAL A 137 -21.86 -1.89 6.30
C VAL A 137 -22.82 -1.85 7.48
N LEU A 138 -22.33 -2.19 8.66
CA LEU A 138 -23.07 -2.23 9.91
C LEU A 138 -23.02 -0.85 10.58
N THR A 139 -24.17 -0.20 10.66
CA THR A 139 -24.34 1.12 11.30
C THR A 139 -25.14 0.99 12.60
N PRO A 140 -25.07 1.97 13.52
CA PRO A 140 -25.90 1.95 14.73
C PRO A 140 -27.42 1.88 14.44
N THR A 141 -27.85 2.33 13.26
CA THR A 141 -29.26 2.42 12.86
C THR A 141 -29.72 1.29 11.94
N GLY A 142 -28.84 0.38 11.55
CA GLY A 142 -29.15 -0.73 10.64
C GLY A 142 -28.00 -1.08 9.71
N THR A 143 -28.31 -1.77 8.62
CA THR A 143 -27.32 -2.25 7.64
C THR A 143 -27.48 -1.50 6.32
N LEU A 144 -26.35 -1.05 5.76
CA LEU A 144 -26.26 -0.41 4.46
C LEU A 144 -25.55 -1.36 3.49
N THR A 145 -26.23 -1.84 2.47
CA THR A 145 -25.59 -2.64 1.42
C THR A 145 -24.85 -1.72 0.46
N ARG A 146 -23.58 -2.05 0.21
CA ARG A 146 -22.65 -1.33 -0.67
C ARG A 146 -22.07 -2.29 -1.69
N GLU A 147 -21.65 -1.73 -2.81
CA GLU A 147 -21.05 -2.44 -3.93
C GLU A 147 -19.62 -1.94 -4.14
N LEU A 148 -18.72 -2.89 -4.37
CA LEU A 148 -17.35 -2.67 -4.82
C LEU A 148 -17.17 -3.41 -6.15
N TYR A 149 -16.39 -2.83 -7.04
CA TYR A 149 -16.08 -3.39 -8.34
C TYR A 149 -14.58 -3.48 -8.56
N ILE A 150 -14.17 -4.39 -9.43
CA ILE A 150 -12.81 -4.41 -9.97
C ILE A 150 -12.87 -3.80 -11.38
N HIS A 151 -12.33 -2.59 -11.52
CA HIS A 151 -12.29 -1.87 -12.79
C HIS A 151 -11.19 -2.41 -13.73
N ALA A 152 -10.02 -2.71 -13.17
CA ALA A 152 -8.86 -3.17 -13.92
C ALA A 152 -8.05 -4.20 -13.11
N HIS A 153 -7.29 -5.01 -13.84
CA HIS A 153 -6.32 -5.97 -13.31
C HIS A 153 -5.08 -5.95 -14.19
N GLN A 154 -3.90 -5.97 -13.57
CA GLN A 154 -2.63 -6.10 -14.25
C GLN A 154 -1.68 -6.97 -13.43
N TYR A 155 -1.00 -7.90 -14.09
CA TYR A 155 0.13 -8.59 -13.48
C TYR A 155 1.42 -7.85 -13.83
N HIS A 156 2.24 -7.57 -12.82
CA HIS A 156 3.51 -6.86 -12.92
C HIS A 156 4.66 -7.87 -12.75
N PRO A 157 5.22 -8.41 -13.84
CA PRO A 157 6.15 -9.53 -13.77
C PRO A 157 7.53 -9.17 -13.22
N THR A 158 7.89 -7.89 -13.18
CA THR A 158 9.19 -7.44 -12.66
C THR A 158 9.19 -7.41 -11.14
N GLU A 159 8.08 -6.98 -10.54
CA GLU A 159 7.88 -6.89 -9.08
C GLU A 159 7.03 -8.04 -8.52
N ASP A 160 6.59 -8.96 -9.39
CA ASP A 160 5.86 -10.20 -9.10
C ASP A 160 4.52 -10.02 -8.35
N TYR A 161 3.76 -8.96 -8.64
CA TYR A 161 2.45 -8.72 -8.01
C TYR A 161 1.29 -8.66 -9.00
N HIS A 162 0.10 -8.99 -8.50
CA HIS A 162 -1.17 -8.67 -9.15
C HIS A 162 -1.70 -7.36 -8.59
N GLY A 163 -1.86 -6.37 -9.47
CA GLY A 163 -2.44 -5.09 -9.16
C GLY A 163 -3.89 -5.01 -9.65
N TYR A 164 -4.72 -4.37 -8.83
CA TYR A 164 -6.15 -4.21 -9.07
C TYR A 164 -6.57 -2.76 -8.90
N THR A 165 -7.45 -2.29 -9.77
CA THR A 165 -8.16 -1.02 -9.55
C THR A 165 -9.54 -1.34 -9.00
N PHE A 166 -9.76 -1.02 -7.74
CA PHE A 166 -11.06 -1.12 -7.10
C PHE A 166 -11.85 0.17 -7.26
N SER A 167 -13.16 0.07 -7.44
CA SER A 167 -14.06 1.23 -7.51
C SER A 167 -15.39 0.96 -6.83
N PHE A 168 -16.10 2.00 -6.44
CA PHE A 168 -17.47 1.95 -5.91
C PHE A 168 -18.38 2.90 -6.70
N PRO A 169 -19.71 2.74 -6.68
CA PRO A 169 -20.62 3.67 -7.36
C PRO A 169 -20.36 5.13 -6.96
N ASP A 170 -20.27 6.01 -7.96
CA ASP A 170 -20.22 7.46 -7.72
C ASP A 170 -21.65 7.97 -7.46
N ASP A 171 -22.18 7.61 -6.30
CA ASP A 171 -23.56 7.89 -5.88
C ASP A 171 -23.54 8.60 -4.53
N PRO A 172 -24.35 9.67 -4.32
CA PRO A 172 -24.42 10.39 -3.05
C PRO A 172 -24.71 9.51 -1.82
N ALA A 173 -25.33 8.33 -1.99
CA ALA A 173 -25.56 7.37 -0.92
C ALA A 173 -24.27 6.76 -0.36
N TYR A 174 -23.15 6.81 -1.10
CA TYR A 174 -21.83 6.39 -0.61
C TYR A 174 -21.14 7.50 0.18
N GLY A 175 -21.62 8.74 0.10
CA GLY A 175 -21.00 9.88 0.78
C GLY A 175 -19.66 10.29 0.14
N ALA A 176 -18.92 11.13 0.85
CA ALA A 176 -17.58 11.56 0.45
C ALA A 176 -16.54 10.46 0.76
N HIS A 177 -15.46 10.37 0.00
CA HIS A 177 -14.41 9.39 0.29
C HIS A 177 -13.79 9.61 1.67
N ALA A 178 -13.78 8.55 2.49
CA ALA A 178 -13.47 8.62 3.93
C ALA A 178 -12.11 9.24 4.27
N VAL A 179 -11.13 9.06 3.37
CA VAL A 179 -9.73 9.42 3.64
C VAL A 179 -9.33 10.76 3.01
N ASP A 180 -9.84 11.05 1.82
CA ASP A 180 -9.45 12.24 1.05
C ASP A 180 -10.45 12.48 -0.08
N PRO A 181 -11.49 13.32 0.14
CA PRO A 181 -12.50 13.59 -0.88
C PRO A 181 -11.94 14.33 -2.10
N GLY A 182 -10.77 14.98 -2.00
CA GLY A 182 -10.16 15.74 -3.09
C GLY A 182 -9.24 14.92 -4.01
N ARG A 183 -8.88 13.68 -3.61
CA ARG A 183 -7.93 12.83 -4.34
C ARG A 183 -8.53 11.53 -4.88
N VAL A 184 -9.84 11.48 -5.01
CA VAL A 184 -10.52 10.33 -5.64
C VAL A 184 -10.48 10.48 -7.15
N ARG A 185 -10.19 9.37 -7.84
CA ARG A 185 -10.26 9.34 -9.30
C ARG A 185 -11.70 9.06 -9.75
N ASP A 186 -12.26 9.99 -10.50
CA ASP A 186 -13.49 9.76 -11.28
C ASP A 186 -13.20 8.76 -12.42
N LEU A 187 -13.98 7.68 -12.47
CA LEU A 187 -13.95 6.64 -13.49
C LEU A 187 -15.27 6.58 -14.30
N GLY A 188 -16.04 7.67 -14.30
CA GLY A 188 -17.31 7.85 -14.98
C GLY A 188 -18.50 7.58 -14.05
N ALA A 189 -19.02 6.36 -14.05
CA ALA A 189 -20.14 5.97 -13.18
C ALA A 189 -19.70 5.47 -11.79
N THR A 190 -18.39 5.41 -11.57
CA THR A 190 -17.78 4.88 -10.34
C THR A 190 -16.61 5.77 -9.94
N ALA A 191 -16.32 5.80 -8.65
CA ALA A 191 -15.16 6.45 -8.07
C ALA A 191 -14.13 5.42 -7.61
N GLY A 192 -12.84 5.74 -7.71
CA GLY A 192 -11.76 4.86 -7.23
C GLY A 192 -11.85 4.60 -5.73
N ALA A 193 -11.72 3.33 -5.32
CA ALA A 193 -11.69 2.96 -3.90
C ALA A 193 -10.36 3.29 -3.22
N CYS A 194 -9.30 3.50 -4.02
CA CYS A 194 -8.02 4.02 -3.59
C CYS A 194 -7.88 5.48 -4.01
N THR A 195 -7.24 6.28 -3.17
CA THR A 195 -6.78 7.62 -3.55
C THR A 195 -5.66 7.54 -4.59
N VAL A 196 -5.52 8.59 -5.39
CA VAL A 196 -4.47 8.69 -6.41
C VAL A 196 -3.08 8.66 -5.74
N ALA A 197 -2.27 7.68 -6.14
CA ALA A 197 -0.86 7.56 -5.79
C ALA A 197 -0.02 8.61 -6.54
N GLU A 198 1.25 8.75 -6.13
CA GLU A 198 2.18 9.73 -6.69
C GLU A 198 2.44 9.53 -8.20
N ASP A 199 2.45 8.28 -8.66
CA ASP A 199 2.55 7.93 -10.09
C ASP A 199 1.22 8.11 -10.86
N GLY A 200 0.20 8.65 -10.21
CA GLY A 200 -1.14 8.84 -10.77
C GLY A 200 -2.00 7.57 -10.76
N SER A 201 -1.49 6.44 -10.28
CA SER A 201 -2.24 5.19 -10.21
C SER A 201 -3.25 5.20 -9.06
N ILE A 202 -4.28 4.37 -9.17
CA ILE A 202 -5.24 4.06 -8.08
C ILE A 202 -5.26 2.54 -7.85
N GLU A 203 -4.11 1.92 -8.09
CA GLU A 203 -3.94 0.48 -8.01
C GLU A 203 -3.72 0.04 -6.56
N ALA A 204 -4.16 -1.16 -6.24
CA ALA A 204 -3.95 -1.83 -4.97
C ALA A 204 -3.34 -3.21 -5.19
N ILE A 205 -2.54 -3.64 -4.21
CA ILE A 205 -2.12 -5.02 -4.06
C ILE A 205 -3.03 -5.65 -3.01
N VAL A 206 -3.47 -6.87 -3.26
CA VAL A 206 -4.31 -7.59 -2.32
C VAL A 206 -3.45 -8.50 -1.44
N LEU A 207 -3.63 -8.42 -0.13
CA LEU A 207 -2.90 -9.24 0.84
C LEU A 207 -3.85 -10.16 1.59
N ALA A 208 -3.58 -11.46 1.51
CA ALA A 208 -4.32 -12.49 2.24
C ALA A 208 -3.74 -12.75 3.63
N GLY A 209 -4.57 -13.17 4.57
CA GLY A 209 -4.10 -13.88 5.77
C GLY A 209 -3.52 -12.99 6.88
N HIS A 210 -3.70 -11.68 6.79
CA HIS A 210 -3.13 -10.71 7.71
C HIS A 210 -4.16 -9.65 8.09
N HIS A 211 -4.06 -9.19 9.33
CA HIS A 211 -4.66 -7.95 9.81
C HIS A 211 -3.53 -6.94 10.04
N VAL A 212 -3.75 -5.70 9.61
CA VAL A 212 -2.85 -4.60 9.91
C VAL A 212 -3.65 -3.53 10.63
N ASP A 213 -3.29 -3.25 11.87
CA ASP A 213 -3.93 -2.20 12.64
C ASP A 213 -3.75 -0.85 11.91
N PRO A 214 -4.84 -0.14 11.55
CA PRO A 214 -4.75 1.06 10.73
C PRO A 214 -4.09 2.24 11.46
N VAL A 215 -4.03 2.20 12.79
CA VAL A 215 -3.42 3.24 13.62
C VAL A 215 -1.97 2.86 13.90
N THR A 216 -1.75 1.75 14.58
CA THR A 216 -0.44 1.35 15.11
C THR A 216 0.43 0.64 14.09
N SER A 217 -0.12 0.25 12.92
CA SER A 217 0.55 -0.55 11.90
C SER A 217 1.08 -1.90 12.40
N VAL A 218 0.52 -2.42 13.50
CA VAL A 218 0.86 -3.76 14.00
C VAL A 218 0.28 -4.80 13.05
N VAL A 219 1.14 -5.70 12.58
CA VAL A 219 0.77 -6.78 11.67
C VAL A 219 0.56 -8.05 12.47
N SER A 220 -0.60 -8.68 12.29
CA SER A 220 -0.93 -9.97 12.90
C SER A 220 -1.51 -10.93 11.86
N ALA A 221 -1.36 -12.23 12.10
CA ALA A 221 -1.98 -13.23 11.23
C ALA A 221 -3.48 -13.26 11.46
N ARG A 222 -4.25 -13.32 10.37
CA ARG A 222 -5.70 -13.50 10.40
C ARG A 222 -6.10 -14.26 9.14
N SER A 223 -6.43 -15.54 9.27
CA SER A 223 -6.82 -16.35 8.10
C SER A 223 -8.09 -15.81 7.45
N ASP A 224 -8.30 -16.19 6.20
CA ASP A 224 -9.54 -15.93 5.47
C ASP A 224 -9.89 -14.43 5.36
N THR A 225 -8.89 -13.56 5.37
CA THR A 225 -9.05 -12.13 5.10
C THR A 225 -8.39 -11.68 3.82
N MET A 226 -8.90 -10.56 3.32
CA MET A 226 -8.40 -9.86 2.17
C MET A 226 -8.22 -8.37 2.48
N LEU A 227 -6.97 -7.93 2.67
CA LEU A 227 -6.59 -6.53 2.77
C LEU A 227 -6.44 -5.95 1.36
N ILE A 228 -7.11 -4.83 1.08
CA ILE A 228 -6.92 -4.05 -0.14
C ILE A 228 -5.89 -2.95 0.15
N ALA A 229 -4.63 -3.23 -0.14
CA ALA A 229 -3.51 -2.33 0.16
C ALA A 229 -3.21 -1.42 -1.04
N CYS A 230 -3.84 -0.26 -1.05
CA CYS A 230 -3.64 0.76 -2.08
C CYS A 230 -2.18 1.22 -2.17
N LEU A 231 -1.67 1.39 -3.40
CA LEU A 231 -0.29 1.83 -3.66
C LEU A 231 -0.02 3.28 -3.26
N SER A 232 -1.08 4.07 -3.03
CA SER A 232 -0.98 5.41 -2.44
C SER A 232 -0.62 5.37 -0.94
N GLY A 233 -0.92 4.27 -0.25
CA GLY A 233 -0.68 4.08 1.19
C GLY A 233 0.57 3.26 1.51
N ALA A 234 0.93 3.24 2.79
CA ALA A 234 2.15 2.58 3.25
C ALA A 234 2.14 1.06 3.09
N MET A 235 0.99 0.42 3.36
CA MET A 235 0.82 -1.03 3.21
C MET A 235 1.05 -1.49 1.77
N GLY A 236 0.49 -0.77 0.78
CA GLY A 236 0.66 -1.10 -0.65
C GLY A 236 2.08 -0.85 -1.13
N LYS A 237 2.70 0.27 -0.73
CA LYS A 237 4.11 0.58 -1.04
C LYS A 237 5.06 -0.49 -0.49
N ALA A 238 4.89 -0.92 0.76
CA ALA A 238 5.71 -1.97 1.35
C ALA A 238 5.60 -3.30 0.57
N LEU A 239 4.40 -3.69 0.12
CA LEU A 239 4.20 -4.87 -0.72
C LEU A 239 4.86 -4.71 -2.11
N LYS A 240 4.66 -3.57 -2.76
CA LYS A 240 5.25 -3.24 -4.08
C LYS A 240 6.77 -3.21 -4.02
N TRP A 241 7.35 -2.77 -2.90
CA TRP A 241 8.79 -2.76 -2.66
C TRP A 241 9.34 -4.15 -2.26
N GLY A 242 8.53 -5.20 -2.27
CA GLY A 242 9.00 -6.57 -2.05
C GLY A 242 9.02 -7.03 -0.59
N TYR A 243 8.58 -6.20 0.36
CA TYR A 243 8.51 -6.57 1.78
C TYR A 243 7.27 -7.42 2.10
N ARG A 244 7.14 -8.56 1.41
CA ARG A 244 5.96 -9.41 1.53
C ARG A 244 6.02 -10.28 2.78
N PRO A 245 4.95 -10.31 3.60
CA PRO A 245 4.96 -11.09 4.84
C PRO A 245 5.02 -12.60 4.59
N GLN A 246 4.58 -13.11 3.43
CA GLN A 246 4.68 -14.52 3.05
C GLN A 246 6.14 -14.95 2.81
N ALA A 247 6.99 -14.04 2.34
CA ALA A 247 8.38 -14.32 2.03
C ALA A 247 9.32 -13.96 3.19
N LEU A 248 9.11 -12.81 3.83
CA LEU A 248 10.03 -12.24 4.83
C LEU A 248 9.46 -12.27 6.26
N GLY A 249 8.18 -12.61 6.43
CA GLY A 249 7.50 -12.61 7.71
C GLY A 249 6.82 -11.28 8.05
N ALA A 250 5.83 -11.35 8.95
CA ALA A 250 5.02 -10.19 9.36
C ALA A 250 5.86 -9.05 9.97
N SER A 251 6.93 -9.36 10.69
CA SER A 251 7.81 -8.34 11.29
C SER A 251 8.53 -7.50 10.25
N ALA A 252 8.97 -8.10 9.14
CA ALA A 252 9.60 -7.39 8.03
C ALA A 252 8.62 -6.44 7.35
N TYR A 253 7.41 -6.92 7.09
CA TYR A 253 6.33 -6.11 6.53
C TYR A 253 5.95 -4.95 7.45
N GLN A 254 5.83 -5.21 8.76
CA GLN A 254 5.59 -4.17 9.77
C GLN A 254 6.69 -3.11 9.81
N ALA A 255 7.97 -3.53 9.81
CA ALA A 255 9.09 -2.59 9.77
C ALA A 255 9.07 -1.74 8.49
N ALA A 256 8.73 -2.34 7.34
CA ALA A 256 8.60 -1.63 6.07
C ALA A 256 7.45 -0.62 6.08
N ILE A 257 6.28 -0.96 6.64
CA ILE A 257 5.16 0.00 6.79
C ILE A 257 5.59 1.19 7.66
N ARG A 258 6.23 0.93 8.80
CA ARG A 258 6.73 2.00 9.67
C ARG A 258 7.76 2.87 8.99
N MET A 259 8.71 2.25 8.28
CA MET A 259 9.68 2.95 7.45
C MET A 259 8.96 3.84 6.44
N VAL A 260 8.03 3.34 5.62
CA VAL A 260 7.31 4.17 4.63
C VAL A 260 6.66 5.39 5.27
N ARG A 261 6.11 5.23 6.47
CA ARG A 261 5.41 6.30 7.22
C ARG A 261 6.33 7.21 8.02
N ALA A 262 7.62 6.95 8.06
CA ALA A 262 8.54 7.55 9.03
C ALA A 262 8.01 7.45 10.46
N ASP A 263 7.40 6.31 10.82
CA ASP A 263 6.90 6.03 12.16
C ASP A 263 8.06 5.64 13.08
N TYR A 264 8.90 6.64 13.38
CA TYR A 264 10.12 6.50 14.15
C TYR A 264 9.87 5.91 15.54
N CYS A 265 8.71 6.23 16.13
CA CYS A 265 8.36 5.82 17.48
C CYS A 265 7.70 4.44 17.55
N GLY A 266 7.18 3.94 16.43
CA GLY A 266 6.43 2.69 16.38
C GLY A 266 5.04 2.78 17.02
N ASP A 267 4.49 3.99 17.12
CA ASP A 267 3.21 4.27 17.79
C ASP A 267 2.09 4.62 16.82
N GLY A 268 2.38 4.64 15.52
CA GLY A 268 1.41 5.01 14.51
C GLY A 268 1.46 6.49 14.13
N VAL A 269 2.36 7.31 14.67
CA VAL A 269 2.51 8.71 14.24
C VAL A 269 3.44 8.77 13.03
N SER A 270 2.98 9.42 11.96
CA SER A 270 3.78 9.61 10.75
C SER A 270 4.55 10.93 10.82
N TRP A 271 5.84 10.89 10.51
CA TRP A 271 6.74 12.06 10.46
C TRP A 271 7.23 12.33 9.04
N THR A 272 6.36 12.08 8.06
CA THR A 272 6.65 12.27 6.64
C THR A 272 5.36 12.53 5.89
N GLU A 273 5.50 12.80 4.61
CA GLU A 273 4.42 13.09 3.68
C GLU A 273 4.70 12.42 2.32
N PRO A 274 3.70 12.32 1.43
CA PRO A 274 3.92 11.85 0.06
C PRO A 274 4.98 12.68 -0.70
N GLY A 275 5.78 12.05 -1.57
CA GLY A 275 6.85 12.71 -2.34
C GLY A 275 8.23 12.70 -1.68
N GLN A 276 8.34 12.29 -0.41
CA GLN A 276 9.62 12.24 0.29
C GLN A 276 10.45 11.03 -0.14
N ALA A 277 11.52 11.28 -0.89
CA ALA A 277 12.41 10.25 -1.41
C ALA A 277 13.34 9.68 -0.33
N ILE A 278 13.57 8.37 -0.38
CA ILE A 278 14.51 7.64 0.48
C ILE A 278 15.33 6.66 -0.35
N ASP A 279 16.56 6.40 0.08
CA ASP A 279 17.36 5.26 -0.39
C ASP A 279 17.35 4.18 0.69
N ILE A 280 17.26 2.92 0.28
CA ILE A 280 16.93 1.81 1.17
C ILE A 280 17.99 0.72 1.05
N LYS A 281 18.37 0.14 2.19
CA LYS A 281 19.13 -1.10 2.29
C LYS A 281 18.50 -1.99 3.33
N ASP A 282 18.39 -3.28 3.07
CA ASP A 282 17.83 -4.24 4.02
C ASP A 282 18.73 -5.47 4.25
N GLU A 283 18.28 -6.35 5.14
CA GLU A 283 18.95 -7.61 5.46
C GLU A 283 18.58 -8.79 4.53
N TRP A 284 17.57 -8.64 3.66
CA TRP A 284 16.96 -9.71 2.84
C TRP A 284 17.29 -9.63 1.35
N PRO A 285 18.46 -9.09 1.01
CA PRO A 285 18.81 -8.57 -0.32
C PRO A 285 17.66 -8.08 -1.23
N VAL A 286 16.61 -7.45 -0.68
CA VAL A 286 15.51 -6.91 -1.51
C VAL A 286 15.96 -5.58 -2.12
N HIS A 287 16.58 -4.73 -1.30
CA HIS A 287 17.17 -3.46 -1.67
C HIS A 287 18.61 -3.34 -1.16
N ASP A 288 19.43 -2.69 -1.97
CA ASP A 288 20.71 -2.11 -1.57
C ASP A 288 20.75 -0.67 -2.07
N TRP A 289 21.73 0.11 -1.63
CA TRP A 289 21.84 1.52 -1.97
C TRP A 289 21.78 1.75 -3.49
N SER A 290 20.72 2.42 -3.93
CA SER A 290 20.49 2.73 -5.34
C SER A 290 21.22 4.00 -5.75
N ASN A 291 21.34 4.98 -4.85
CA ASN A 291 21.87 6.32 -5.13
C ASN A 291 22.78 6.83 -4.00
N PRO A 292 23.83 6.08 -3.62
CA PRO A 292 24.63 6.38 -2.43
C PRO A 292 25.41 7.71 -2.49
N ALA A 293 25.55 8.31 -3.68
CA ALA A 293 26.18 9.61 -3.84
C ALA A 293 25.22 10.79 -3.58
N GLN A 294 23.91 10.57 -3.70
CA GLN A 294 22.89 11.59 -3.45
C GLN A 294 22.29 11.44 -2.06
N PHE A 295 22.06 10.21 -1.62
CA PHE A 295 21.48 9.89 -0.32
C PHE A 295 22.58 9.52 0.67
N THR A 296 23.17 10.55 1.29
CA THR A 296 24.36 10.40 2.13
C THR A 296 24.06 10.44 3.62
N GLU A 297 22.91 10.97 4.03
CA GLU A 297 22.57 11.09 5.45
C GLU A 297 21.75 9.90 5.93
N THR A 298 22.09 9.36 7.09
CA THR A 298 21.28 8.32 7.70
C THR A 298 20.00 8.93 8.22
N GLU A 299 18.87 8.39 7.78
CA GLU A 299 17.58 8.74 8.35
C GLU A 299 17.33 7.89 9.59
N ALA A 300 17.26 6.56 9.44
CA ALA A 300 17.01 5.66 10.55
C ALA A 300 17.41 4.22 10.23
N ILE A 301 17.66 3.45 11.28
CA ILE A 301 17.71 1.98 11.21
C ILE A 301 16.46 1.44 11.87
N TRP A 302 15.71 0.63 11.14
CA TRP A 302 14.35 0.22 11.46
C TRP A 302 14.32 -1.22 11.97
N GLY A 303 13.46 -1.43 12.98
CA GLY A 303 12.95 -2.73 13.36
C GLY A 303 11.42 -2.73 13.35
N PRO A 304 10.78 -3.84 13.76
CA PRO A 304 9.33 -3.95 13.74
C PRO A 304 8.65 -2.97 14.71
N ASN A 305 9.36 -2.46 15.73
CA ASN A 305 8.81 -1.58 16.76
C ASN A 305 9.19 -0.10 16.54
N GLY A 306 9.56 0.29 15.31
CA GLY A 306 10.00 1.64 14.96
C GLY A 306 11.51 1.72 14.77
N ALA A 307 12.04 2.94 14.85
CA ALA A 307 13.47 3.21 14.68
C ALA A 307 14.28 2.72 15.89
N LEU A 308 15.31 1.93 15.62
CA LEU A 308 16.33 1.49 16.59
C LEU A 308 17.35 2.60 16.85
N CYS A 309 17.62 3.40 15.82
CA CYS A 309 18.25 4.70 15.94
C CYS A 309 17.62 5.67 14.92
N LEU A 310 17.66 6.96 15.24
CA LEU A 310 17.20 8.07 14.40
C LEU A 310 18.39 9.00 14.12
N GLY A 311 18.61 9.32 12.85
CA GLY A 311 19.54 10.34 12.37
C GLY A 311 18.77 11.61 11.99
N THR A 312 18.93 12.05 10.75
CA THR A 312 18.23 13.23 10.21
C THR A 312 16.80 12.83 9.77
N PRO A 313 15.72 13.47 10.28
CA PRO A 313 14.35 13.22 9.80
C PRO A 313 14.18 13.60 8.32
N ARG A 314 13.19 13.00 7.63
CA ARG A 314 12.96 13.25 6.19
C ARG A 314 12.65 14.69 5.85
N LEU A 315 11.76 15.29 6.63
CA LEU A 315 11.28 16.66 6.43
C LEU A 315 12.21 17.63 7.17
N GLN A 316 13.43 17.77 6.64
CA GLN A 316 14.51 18.55 7.25
C GLN A 316 14.19 20.04 7.44
N ASP A 317 13.25 20.60 6.65
CA ASP A 317 12.80 21.99 6.82
C ASP A 317 11.71 22.15 7.88
N GLU A 318 11.13 21.04 8.35
CA GLU A 318 10.01 21.04 9.32
C GLU A 318 10.39 20.44 10.68
N PHE A 319 11.24 19.41 10.69
CA PHE A 319 11.56 18.64 11.89
C PHE A 319 13.06 18.37 12.01
N ASP A 320 13.58 18.67 13.19
CA ASP A 320 14.86 18.17 13.67
C ASP A 320 14.67 16.93 14.56
N TYR A 321 15.77 16.24 14.84
CA TYR A 321 15.78 15.08 15.76
C TYR A 321 15.08 15.37 17.11
N ALA A 322 15.21 16.60 17.63
CA ALA A 322 14.65 16.99 18.92
C ALA A 322 13.11 17.12 18.88
N ASP A 323 12.51 17.31 17.71
CA ASP A 323 11.06 17.42 17.54
C ASP A 323 10.37 16.06 17.58
N ILE A 324 11.11 14.98 17.27
CA ILE A 324 10.59 13.62 17.27
C ILE A 324 10.45 13.11 18.71
N THR A 325 9.25 13.29 19.27
CA THR A 325 8.93 12.88 20.63
C THR A 325 8.22 11.54 20.65
N CYS A 326 8.86 10.53 21.26
CA CYS A 326 8.30 9.18 21.33
C CYS A 326 7.83 8.81 22.75
N PRO A 327 6.77 7.98 22.86
CA PRO A 327 6.45 7.29 24.09
C PRO A 327 7.65 6.49 24.61
N GLY A 328 7.94 6.61 25.91
CA GLY A 328 9.08 5.94 26.54
C GLY A 328 10.44 6.63 26.32
N GLY A 329 10.47 7.80 25.68
CA GLY A 329 11.67 8.62 25.51
C GLY A 329 12.20 8.66 24.09
N ALA A 330 13.09 9.61 23.83
CA ALA A 330 13.71 9.84 22.52
C ALA A 330 14.36 8.54 21.99
N ARG A 331 14.23 8.31 20.67
CA ARG A 331 14.98 7.24 20.00
C ARG A 331 16.47 7.52 20.11
N PRO A 332 17.36 6.53 20.22
CA PRO A 332 18.81 6.77 20.19
C PRO A 332 19.25 7.46 18.91
N ALA A 333 20.23 8.36 18.98
CA ALA A 333 20.83 8.95 17.79
C ALA A 333 21.68 7.92 17.03
N CYS A 334 21.57 7.88 15.70
CA CYS A 334 22.46 7.05 14.88
C CYS A 334 23.89 7.62 14.91
N SER A 335 24.88 6.77 15.16
CA SER A 335 26.30 7.14 15.14
C SER A 335 26.88 7.05 13.72
N PRO A 336 27.91 7.84 13.34
CA PRO A 336 28.48 7.82 11.98
C PRO A 336 29.03 6.47 11.48
N GLY A 337 29.29 5.51 12.38
CA GLY A 337 29.74 4.16 12.05
C GLY A 337 28.64 3.10 12.12
N ASP A 338 27.40 3.49 12.38
CA ASP A 338 26.29 2.56 12.51
C ASP A 338 25.96 1.90 11.17
N THR A 339 25.59 0.63 11.27
CA THR A 339 25.12 -0.18 10.15
C THR A 339 23.99 -1.08 10.64
N LEU A 340 23.32 -1.79 9.73
CA LEU A 340 22.38 -2.85 10.11
C LEU A 340 22.99 -3.81 11.15
N ALA A 341 24.27 -4.19 11.00
CA ALA A 341 24.95 -5.11 11.91
C ALA A 341 25.09 -4.58 13.35
N THR A 342 25.12 -3.25 13.55
CA THR A 342 25.22 -2.63 14.88
C THR A 342 24.02 -2.96 15.77
N TYR A 343 22.85 -3.13 15.16
CA TYR A 343 21.56 -3.26 15.85
C TYR A 343 20.91 -4.64 15.66
N GLN A 344 21.66 -5.63 15.16
CA GLN A 344 21.20 -7.01 15.06
C GLN A 344 20.98 -7.63 16.45
N PRO A 345 19.97 -8.51 16.62
CA PRO A 345 19.11 -9.09 15.58
C PRO A 345 17.84 -8.28 15.27
N ALA A 346 17.71 -7.04 15.78
CA ALA A 346 16.48 -6.27 15.64
C ALA A 346 16.42 -5.44 14.34
N ALA A 347 17.57 -5.07 13.78
CA ALA A 347 17.65 -4.24 12.59
C ALA A 347 17.32 -5.00 11.32
N MET A 348 16.36 -4.46 10.58
CA MET A 348 15.78 -5.06 9.38
C MET A 348 16.05 -4.21 8.14
N ILE A 349 15.84 -2.89 8.26
CA ILE A 349 15.92 -1.95 7.15
C ILE A 349 16.69 -0.71 7.58
N TRP A 350 17.46 -0.11 6.67
CA TRP A 350 18.19 1.12 6.87
C TRP A 350 17.84 2.08 5.75
N THR A 351 17.42 3.28 6.12
CA THR A 351 17.13 4.34 5.16
C THR A 351 18.13 5.49 5.23
N ARG A 352 18.37 6.08 4.06
CA ARG A 352 19.10 7.33 3.90
C ARG A 352 18.26 8.36 3.18
N ILE A 353 18.55 9.63 3.46
CA ILE A 353 17.93 10.78 2.80
C ILE A 353 19.01 11.64 2.12
N ARG A 354 18.56 12.52 1.23
CA ARG A 354 19.41 13.56 0.65
C ARG A 354 19.59 14.67 1.68
N PRO A 355 20.81 15.19 1.89
CA PRO A 355 20.99 16.44 2.63
C PRO A 355 20.23 17.58 1.93
N ASN A 356 19.69 18.52 2.71
CA ASN A 356 19.14 19.77 2.18
C ASN A 356 20.16 20.65 1.44
#